data_AF-A0A1B7L0F5-F1
#
_entry.id   AF-A0A1B7L0F5-F1
#
_cell.length_a   1.000
_cell.length_b   1.000
_cell.length_c   1.000
_cell.angle_alpha   90.00
_cell.angle_beta   90.00
_cell.angle_gamma   90.00
#
_symmetry.space_group_name_H-M   'P 1'
#
loop_
_entity.id
_entity.type
_entity.pdbx_description
1 polymer ?
#
loop_
_entity_poly.entity_id
_entity_poly.type
_entity_poly.pdbx_seq_one_letter_code
_entity_poly.pdbx_strand_id
1 'polypeptide(L)' 'MTNQASKLHHVGEWAALRNTSPEIAEAIFELVNYDEQLAEKMWEEGNDTALINAFARTDKQTLFWGEQTIERQNV' A
#
# COMPACT_ATOMS: atom_id res chain seq x y z
N MET A 1 -17.43 -12.90 10.75
CA MET A 1 -15.98 -13.10 10.66
C MET A 1 -15.52 -12.50 9.35
N THR A 2 -14.88 -11.34 9.36
CA THR A 2 -14.23 -10.82 8.14
C THR A 2 -13.00 -11.68 7.88
N ASN A 3 -13.10 -12.53 6.85
CA ASN A 3 -12.07 -13.50 6.52
C ASN A 3 -10.82 -12.76 6.04
N GLN A 4 -9.63 -13.08 6.55
CA GLN A 4 -8.36 -12.44 6.15
C GLN A 4 -8.12 -12.56 4.63
N ALA A 5 -8.60 -13.64 4.01
CA ALA A 5 -8.56 -13.82 2.56
C ALA A 5 -9.36 -12.75 1.78
N SER A 6 -10.48 -12.27 2.32
CA SER A 6 -11.27 -11.20 1.69
C SER A 6 -10.50 -9.88 1.72
N LYS A 7 -9.82 -9.56 2.83
CA LYS A 7 -8.99 -8.35 2.93
C LYS A 7 -7.83 -8.37 1.93
N LEU A 8 -7.12 -9.49 1.83
CA LEU A 8 -5.99 -9.65 0.91
C LEU A 8 -6.41 -9.51 -0.56
N HIS A 9 -7.55 -10.09 -0.95
CA HIS A 9 -8.09 -9.87 -2.30
C HIS A 9 -8.42 -8.40 -2.55
N HIS A 10 -9.10 -7.73 -1.61
CA HIS A 10 -9.47 -6.32 -1.78
C HIS A 10 -8.25 -5.41 -1.93
N VAL A 11 -7.22 -5.60 -1.09
CA VAL A 11 -5.97 -4.84 -1.17
C VAL A 11 -5.24 -5.12 -2.49
N GLY A 12 -5.20 -6.38 -2.94
CA GLY A 12 -4.56 -6.75 -4.21
C GLY A 12 -5.24 -6.14 -5.43
N GLU A 13 -6.57 -6.18 -5.49
CA GLU A 13 -7.36 -5.54 -6.57
C GLU A 13 -7.20 -4.02 -6.55
N TRP A 14 -7.24 -3.42 -5.36
CA TRP A 14 -7.04 -1.98 -5.18
C TRP A 14 -5.65 -1.55 -5.65
N ALA A 15 -4.62 -2.33 -5.33
CA ALA A 15 -3.24 -2.09 -5.74
C ALA A 15 -3.09 -2.14 -7.27
N ALA A 16 -3.67 -3.18 -7.89
CA ALA A 16 -3.65 -3.36 -9.34
C ALA A 16 -4.36 -2.21 -10.08
N LEU A 17 -5.53 -1.78 -9.60
CA LEU A 17 -6.29 -0.68 -10.19
C LEU A 17 -5.49 0.64 -10.22
N ARG A 18 -4.72 0.88 -9.16
CA ARG A 18 -3.90 2.08 -8.99
C ARG A 18 -2.47 1.92 -9.48
N ASN A 19 -2.11 0.81 -10.13
CA ASN A 19 -0.73 0.48 -10.50
C ASN A 19 0.27 0.67 -9.35
N THR A 20 -0.15 0.38 -8.12
CA THR A 20 0.72 0.46 -6.94
C THR A 20 1.08 -0.93 -6.46
N SER A 21 2.22 -1.03 -5.76
CA SER A 21 2.66 -2.31 -5.22
C SER A 21 1.75 -2.79 -4.09
N PRO A 22 1.46 -4.09 -4.00
CA PRO A 22 0.60 -4.64 -2.95
C PRO A 22 1.17 -4.38 -1.54
N GLU A 23 2.49 -4.28 -1.39
CA GLU A 23 3.12 -3.92 -0.12
C GLU A 23 2.75 -2.50 0.34
N ILE A 24 2.68 -1.55 -0.60
CA ILE A 24 2.27 -0.16 -0.32
C ILE A 24 0.78 -0.12 0.00
N ALA A 25 -0.04 -0.79 -0.82
CA ALA A 25 -1.47 -0.86 -0.58
C ALA A 25 -1.78 -1.48 0.79
N GLU A 26 -1.14 -2.59 1.15
CA GLU A 26 -1.34 -3.22 2.45
C GLU A 26 -0.94 -2.31 3.60
N ALA A 27 0.22 -1.64 3.51
CA ALA A 27 0.68 -0.72 4.53
C ALA A 27 -0.29 0.47 4.73
N ILE A 28 -0.84 1.03 3.65
CA ILE A 28 -1.86 2.07 3.72
C ILE A 28 -3.12 1.54 4.43
N PHE A 29 -3.65 0.41 3.96
CA PHE A 29 -4.88 -0.17 4.52
C PHE A 29 -4.72 -0.52 6.00
N GLU A 30 -3.57 -1.00 6.44
CA GLU A 30 -3.33 -1.25 7.86
C GLU A 30 -3.31 0.03 8.71
N LEU A 31 -2.70 1.12 8.22
CA LEU A 31 -2.67 2.40 8.93
C LEU A 31 -4.08 2.96 9.19
N VAL A 32 -5.02 2.67 8.29
CA VAL A 32 -6.40 3.17 8.35
C VAL A 32 -7.42 2.08 8.74
N ASN A 33 -6.98 0.96 9.30
CA ASN A 33 -7.84 -0.15 9.72
C ASN A 33 -8.76 -0.71 8.62
N TYR A 34 -8.26 -0.73 7.38
CA TYR A 34 -8.95 -1.17 6.17
C TYR A 34 -10.19 -0.33 5.80
N ASP A 35 -10.23 0.94 6.22
CA ASP A 35 -11.18 1.91 5.71
C ASP A 35 -10.74 2.39 4.32
N GLU A 36 -11.47 2.00 3.28
CA GLU A 36 -11.10 2.26 1.88
C GLU A 36 -11.09 3.76 1.53
N GLN A 37 -11.98 4.56 2.12
CA GLN A 37 -12.03 6.01 1.85
C GLN A 37 -10.82 6.71 2.46
N LEU A 38 -10.42 6.31 3.67
CA LEU A 38 -9.20 6.83 4.28
C LEU A 38 -7.94 6.32 3.59
N ALA A 39 -7.97 5.08 3.08
CA ALA A 39 -6.86 4.51 2.32
C ALA A 39 -6.66 5.26 1.00
N GLU A 40 -7.75 5.56 0.28
CA GLU A 40 -7.72 6.37 -0.92
C GLU A 40 -7.15 7.76 -0.64
N LYS A 41 -7.64 8.42 0.40
CA LYS A 41 -7.13 9.74 0.79
C LYS A 41 -5.63 9.72 1.10
N MET A 42 -5.16 8.73 1.87
CA MET A 42 -3.74 8.57 2.19
C MET A 42 -2.89 8.26 0.95
N TRP A 43 -3.47 7.56 -0.02
CA TRP A 43 -2.82 7.28 -1.30
C TRP A 43 -2.69 8.53 -2.19
N GLU A 44 -3.73 9.34 -2.26
CA GLU A 44 -3.73 10.58 -3.04
C GLU A 44 -2.82 11.66 -2.44
N GLU A 45 -2.82 11.80 -1.11
CA GLU A 45 -2.00 12.79 -0.40
C GLU A 45 -0.52 12.39 -0.34
N GLY A 46 -0.20 11.10 -0.52
CA GLY A 46 1.13 10.55 -0.26
C GLY A 46 1.35 10.33 1.24
N ASN A 47 2.07 9.25 1.60
CA ASN A 47 2.35 8.96 3.00
C ASN A 47 3.69 8.24 3.20
N ASP A 48 4.65 8.92 3.82
CA ASP A 48 5.97 8.36 4.09
C ASP A 48 5.92 7.18 5.07
N THR A 49 4.99 7.21 6.04
CA THR A 49 4.84 6.10 7.00
C THR A 49 4.37 4.83 6.29
N ALA A 50 3.48 4.95 5.31
CA ALA A 50 3.06 3.83 4.47
C ALA A 50 4.24 3.28 3.66
N LEU A 51 5.09 4.14 3.08
CA LEU A 51 6.29 3.71 2.37
C LEU A 51 7.28 2.97 3.29
N ILE A 52 7.58 3.52 4.47
CA ILE A 52 8.46 2.89 5.46
C ILE A 52 7.93 1.50 5.83
N ASN A 53 6.63 1.39 6.13
CA ASN A 53 5.99 0.13 6.49
C ASN A 53 6.00 -0.87 5.33
N ALA A 54 5.79 -0.41 4.09
CA ALA A 54 5.82 -1.25 2.91
C ALA A 54 7.22 -1.82 2.68
N PHE A 55 8.27 -1.00 2.76
CA PHE A 55 9.66 -1.45 2.62
C PHE A 55 10.15 -2.30 3.81
N ALA A 56 9.56 -2.16 4.99
CA ALA A 56 9.83 -3.05 6.13
C ALA A 56 9.31 -4.48 5.90
N ARG A 57 8.32 -4.65 5.01
CA ARG A 57 7.68 -5.95 4.70
C ARG A 57 8.33 -6.72 3.55
N THR A 58 9.29 -6.11 2.87
CA THR A 58 9.87 -6.70 1.66
C THR A 58 11.36 -6.40 1.55
N ASP A 59 12.08 -7.29 0.87
CA ASP A 59 13.50 -7.11 0.54
C ASP A 59 13.69 -6.45 -0.84
N LYS A 60 12.60 -6.08 -1.51
CA LYS A 60 12.67 -5.35 -2.77
C LYS A 60 13.36 -4.00 -2.58
N GLN A 61 14.16 -3.65 -3.58
CA GLN A 61 14.82 -2.35 -3.65
C GLN A 61 13.88 -1.25 -4.14
N THR A 62 12.82 -1.62 -4.87
CA THR A 62 11.86 -0.68 -5.42
C THR A 62 10.42 -1.14 -5.22
N LEU A 63 9.53 -0.17 -5.03
CA LEU A 63 8.08 -0.33 -4.98
C LEU A 63 7.43 0.74 -5.86
N PHE A 64 6.20 0.51 -6.28
CA PHE A 64 5.46 1.39 -7.18
C PHE A 64 4.35 2.11 -6.44
N TRP A 65 4.28 3.44 -6.57
CA TRP A 65 3.17 4.27 -6.12
C TRP A 65 2.54 4.92 -7.34
N GLY A 66 1.56 4.24 -7.93
CA GLY A 66 1.03 4.62 -9.25
C GLY A 66 2.13 4.55 -10.31
N GLU A 67 2.31 5.64 -11.03
CA GLU A 67 3.34 5.74 -12.07
C GLU A 67 4.75 6.00 -11.51
N GLN A 68 4.86 6.27 -10.21
CA GLN A 68 6.14 6.56 -9.56
C GLN A 68 6.82 5.28 -9.09
N THR A 69 8.12 5.16 -9.37
CA THR A 69 8.98 4.14 -8.77
C THR A 69 9.67 4.74 -7.55
N ILE A 70 9.44 4.16 -6.39
CA ILE A 70 10.05 4.55 -5.12
C ILE A 70 11.19 3.56 -4.84
N GLU A 71 12.36 4.09 -4.51
CA GLU A 71 13.52 3.30 -4.11
C GLU A 71 13.66 3.29 -2.60
N ARG A 72 14.03 2.15 -2.02
CA ARG A 72 14.18 1.96 -0.56
C ARG A 72 15.15 2.96 0.09
N GLN A 73 16.12 3.46 -0.67
CA GLN A 73 17.10 4.45 -0.18
C GLN A 73 16.50 5.87 -0.02
N ASN A 74 15.36 6.13 -0.65
CA ASN A 74 14.73 7.46 -0.71
C ASN A 74 13.53 7.59 0.26
N VAL A 75 13.43 6.69 1.24
CA VAL A 75 12.36 6.62 2.24
C VAL A 75 12.91 6.84 3.64
#